data_AF-A0A4D6HEC4-F1
#
_entry.id   AF-A0A4D6HEC4-F1
#
_cell.length_a   1.000
_cell.length_b   1.000
_cell.length_c   1.000
_cell.angle_alpha   90.00
_cell.angle_beta   90.00
_cell.angle_gamma   90.00
#
_symmetry.space_group_name_H-M   'P 1'
#
loop_
_entity.id
_entity.type
_entity.pdbx_description
1 polymer ?
#
loop_
_entity_poly.entity_id
_entity_poly.type
_entity_poly.pdbx_seq_one_letter_code
_entity_poly.pdbx_strand_id
1 'polypeptide(L)' 'MDATDLRAELEQNGELMAAVSEFEQPIELHLHDTEITDETVTLQLTDGVLTFDVDEIVGTWQHTHSLADLGLE' A
#
# COMPACT_ATOMS: atom_id res chain seq x y z
N MET A 1 -2.02 4.80 -11.63
CA MET A 1 -0.57 4.44 -11.54
C MET A 1 -0.34 3.16 -12.34
N ASP A 2 0.88 2.76 -12.71
CA ASP A 2 1.08 1.44 -13.36
C ASP A 2 1.32 0.34 -12.31
N ALA A 3 0.73 -0.84 -12.51
CA ALA A 3 0.84 -1.96 -11.57
C ALA A 3 2.26 -2.52 -11.43
N THR A 4 3.05 -2.47 -12.50
CA THR A 4 4.45 -2.93 -12.49
C THR A 4 5.31 -2.00 -11.66
N ASP A 5 5.12 -0.68 -11.80
CA ASP A 5 5.84 0.31 -11.01
C ASP A 5 5.44 0.19 -9.52
N LEU A 6 4.14 0.04 -9.23
CA LEU A 6 3.66 -0.18 -7.86
C LEU A 6 4.30 -1.42 -7.20
N ARG A 7 4.33 -2.55 -7.91
CA ARG A 7 4.98 -3.77 -7.42
C ARG A 7 6.45 -3.55 -7.15
N ALA A 8 7.17 -2.93 -8.08
CA ALA A 8 8.60 -2.68 -7.94
C ALA A 8 8.90 -1.78 -6.73
N GLU A 9 8.11 -0.72 -6.53
CA GLU A 9 8.25 0.17 -5.37
C GLU A 9 7.97 -0.58 -4.05
N LEU A 10 6.93 -1.42 -4.01
CA LEU A 10 6.56 -2.17 -2.82
C LEU A 10 7.59 -3.25 -2.47
N GLU A 11 8.09 -3.98 -3.47
CA GLU A 11 9.18 -4.96 -3.29
C GLU A 11 10.48 -4.30 -2.82
N GLN A 12 10.78 -3.09 -3.31
CA GLN A 12 11.97 -2.35 -2.94
C GLN A 12 11.91 -1.84 -1.49
N ASN A 13 10.77 -1.31 -1.07
CA ASN A 13 10.62 -0.61 0.20
C ASN A 13 10.07 -1.51 1.32
N GLY A 14 9.42 -2.63 0.98
CA GLY A 14 8.68 -3.49 1.89
C GLY A 14 7.31 -2.93 2.28
N GLU A 15 7.19 -1.61 2.38
CA GLU A 15 5.97 -0.90 2.80
C GLU A 15 5.80 0.39 1.99
N LEU A 16 4.56 0.69 1.60
CA LEU A 16 4.17 1.92 0.92
C LEU A 16 2.92 2.51 1.54
N MET A 17 2.82 3.83 1.55
CA MET A 17 1.53 4.50 1.65
C MET A 17 0.99 4.77 0.25
N ALA A 18 -0.29 4.45 0.03
CA ALA A 18 -0.99 4.68 -1.22
C ALA A 18 -2.21 5.58 -0.99
N ALA A 19 -2.25 6.71 -1.69
CA ALA A 19 -3.47 7.51 -1.79
C ALA A 19 -4.36 6.92 -2.90
N VAL A 20 -5.60 6.58 -2.55
CA VAL A 20 -6.59 6.01 -3.46
C VAL A 20 -7.79 6.96 -3.52
N SER A 21 -8.31 7.26 -4.71
CA SER A 21 -9.36 8.26 -4.91
C SER A 21 -10.63 7.98 -4.11
N GLU A 22 -10.97 6.72 -3.89
CA GLU A 22 -12.18 6.31 -3.17
C GLU A 22 -12.06 6.42 -1.64
N PHE A 23 -10.85 6.55 -1.09
CA PHE A 23 -10.63 6.58 0.36
C PHE A 23 -10.27 7.98 0.85
N GLU A 24 -10.83 8.35 2.01
CA GLU A 24 -10.55 9.64 2.64
C GLU A 24 -9.13 9.73 3.23
N GLN A 25 -8.52 8.58 3.51
CA GLN A 25 -7.17 8.49 4.05
C GLN A 25 -6.32 7.53 3.20
N PRO A 26 -5.00 7.77 3.11
CA PRO A 26 -4.10 6.83 2.46
C PRO A 26 -4.11 5.47 3.15
N ILE A 27 -3.92 4.42 2.38
CA ILE A 27 -3.82 3.05 2.85
C ILE A 27 -2.35 2.64 2.88
N GLU A 28 -1.96 1.95 3.92
CA GLU A 28 -0.66 1.30 4.00
C GLU A 28 -0.71 -0.06 3.30
N LEU A 29 0.25 -0.30 2.40
CA LEU A 29 0.46 -1.56 1.71
C LEU A 29 1.72 -2.21 2.30
N HIS A 30 1.61 -3.46 2.76
CA HIS A 30 2.79 -4.26 3.13
C HIS A 30 3.03 -5.36 2.11
N LEU A 31 4.29 -5.63 1.80
CA LEU A 31 4.69 -6.68 0.86
C LEU A 31 4.11 -8.06 1.21
N HIS A 32 3.86 -8.33 2.49
CA HIS A 32 3.41 -9.65 2.96
C HIS A 32 1.90 -9.87 2.91
N ASP A 33 1.09 -8.81 2.89
CA ASP A 33 -0.37 -8.89 2.91
C ASP A 33 -1.03 -8.32 1.66
N THR A 34 -0.23 -7.73 0.76
CA THR A 34 -0.70 -7.05 -0.44
C THR A 34 -0.39 -7.87 -1.69
N GLU A 35 -1.42 -8.20 -2.44
CA GLU A 35 -1.33 -8.79 -3.79
C GLU A 35 -1.68 -7.72 -4.84
N ILE A 36 -0.83 -7.57 -5.86
CA ILE A 36 -1.02 -6.60 -6.94
C ILE A 36 -1.05 -7.35 -8.27
N THR A 37 -2.21 -7.36 -8.92
CA THR A 37 -2.39 -7.84 -10.29
C THR A 37 -2.18 -6.71 -11.29
N ASP A 38 -2.50 -6.91 -12.57
CA ASP A 38 -2.45 -5.82 -13.55
C ASP A 38 -3.61 -4.82 -13.39
N GLU A 39 -4.72 -5.23 -12.77
CA GLU A 39 -5.95 -4.41 -12.67
C GLU A 39 -6.25 -3.99 -11.23
N THR A 40 -5.93 -4.83 -10.25
CA THR A 40 -6.38 -4.65 -8.86
C THR A 40 -5.27 -4.84 -7.84
N VAL A 41 -5.44 -4.15 -6.71
CA VAL A 41 -4.71 -4.36 -5.46
C VAL A 41 -5.64 -5.02 -4.46
N THR A 42 -5.16 -6.07 -3.78
CA THR A 42 -5.90 -6.78 -2.74
C THR A 42 -5.06 -6.85 -1.46
N LEU A 43 -5.64 -6.42 -0.33
CA LEU A 43 -5.03 -6.49 0.99
C LEU A 43 -5.76 -7.50 1.87
N GLN A 44 -4.98 -8.33 2.56
CA GLN A 44 -5.47 -9.20 3.63
C GLN A 44 -5.44 -8.44 4.95
N LEU A 45 -6.61 -7.97 5.41
CA LEU A 45 -6.76 -7.28 6.69
C LEU A 45 -7.07 -8.29 7.81
N THR A 46 -6.92 -7.86 9.06
CA THR A 46 -7.24 -8.72 10.21
C THR A 46 -8.73 -9.08 10.28
N ASP A 47 -9.60 -8.20 9.77
CA ASP A 47 -11.05 -8.30 9.81
C ASP A 47 -11.71 -8.51 8.45
N GLY A 48 -10.92 -8.67 7.37
CA GLY A 48 -11.48 -8.87 6.05
C GLY A 48 -10.47 -8.77 4.91
N VAL A 49 -10.99 -8.58 3.71
CA VAL A 49 -10.21 -8.38 2.49
C VAL A 49 -10.66 -7.07 1.87
N LEU A 50 -9.71 -6.23 1.49
CA LEU A 50 -9.95 -5.00 0.77
C LEU A 50 -9.41 -5.13 -0.65
N THR A 51 -10.21 -4.79 -1.65
CA THR A 51 -9.79 -4.82 -3.06
C THR A 51 -10.20 -3.51 -3.72
N PHE A 52 -9.30 -2.92 -4.51
CA PHE A 52 -9.54 -1.72 -5.31
C PHE A 52 -8.70 -1.74 -6.59
N ASP A 53 -9.09 -0.93 -7.57
CA ASP A 53 -8.42 -0.88 -8.86
C ASP A 53 -7.08 -0.11 -8.77
N VAL A 54 -6.06 -0.59 -9.48
CA VAL A 54 -4.75 0.08 -9.56
C VAL A 54 -4.86 1.50 -10.12
N ASP A 55 -5.85 1.73 -10.99
CA ASP A 55 -6.13 3.03 -11.60
C ASP A 55 -6.66 4.06 -10.62
N GLU A 56 -7.27 3.63 -9.50
CA GLU A 56 -7.73 4.52 -8.43
C GLU A 56 -6.57 5.03 -7.56
N ILE A 57 -5.35 4.50 -7.72
CA ILE A 57 -4.17 4.98 -7.00
C ILE A 57 -3.66 6.27 -7.65
N VAL A 58 -3.80 7.36 -6.90
CA VAL A 58 -3.40 8.71 -7.31
C VAL A 58 -1.95 9.03 -6.95
N GLY A 59 -1.33 8.27 -6.04
CA GLY A 59 0.09 8.37 -5.74
C GLY A 59 0.54 7.47 -4.59
N THR A 60 1.85 7.21 -4.55
CA THR A 60 2.53 6.41 -3.53
C THR A 60 3.74 7.14 -2.95
N TRP A 61 4.08 6.80 -1.71
CA TRP A 61 5.35 7.17 -1.09
C TRP A 61 5.80 6.10 -0.10
N GLN A 62 7.10 6.06 0.16
CA GLN A 62 7.67 5.14 1.14
C GLN A 62 7.07 5.42 2.53
N HIS A 63 6.58 4.37 3.19
CA HIS A 63 6.21 4.48 4.59
C HIS A 63 7.47 4.47 5.47
N THR A 64 7.60 5.46 6.36
CA THR A 64 8.73 5.58 7.28
C THR A 64 8.23 5.59 8.71
N HIS A 65 8.58 4.56 9.47
CA HIS A 65 8.32 4.51 10.92
C HIS A 65 9.29 5.43 11.66
N SER A 66 8.77 6.22 12.59
CA SER A 66 9.59 6.91 13.57
C SER A 66 9.96 5.99 14.72
N LEU A 67 11.02 6.31 15.47
CA LEU A 67 11.38 5.55 16.68
C LEU A 67 10.25 5.57 17.73
N ALA A 68 9.52 6.68 17.81
CA ALA A 68 8.35 6.82 18.68
C ALA A 68 7.21 5.86 18.29
N ASP A 69 6.98 5.63 16.99
CA ASP A 69 5.96 4.69 16.50
C ASP A 69 6.27 3.24 16.93
N LEU A 70 7.56 2.94 17.12
CA LEU A 70 8.05 1.65 17.61
C LEU A 70 8.14 1.59 19.15
N GLY A 71 7.78 2.66 19.85
CA GLY A 71 7.90 2.77 21.31
C GLY A 71 9.35 2.82 21.80
N LEU A 72 10.27 3.28 20.97
CA LEU A 72 11.70 3.40 21.26
C LEU A 72 12.05 4.90 21.36
N GLU A 73 12.33 5.40 22.56
CA GLU A 73 12.86 6.76 22.80
C GLU A 73 14.09 6.73 23.71
#